data_AF-A0A7T7L2C9-F1
#
_entry.id   AF-A0A7T7L2C9-F1
#
_cell.length_a   1.000
_cell.length_b   1.000
_cell.length_c   1.000
_cell.angle_alpha   90.00
_cell.angle_beta   90.00
_cell.angle_gamma   90.00
#
_symmetry.space_group_name_H-M   'P 1'
#
loop_
_entity.id
_entity.type
_entity.pdbx_description
1 polymer ?
#
loop_
_entity_poly.entity_id
_entity_poly.type
_entity_poly.pdbx_seq_one_letter_code
_entity_poly.pdbx_strand_id
1 'polypeptide(L)'
;MSTATPIQPPPTAPLPAPAVAALARLELKLTAPAAVVRAVTVYEVATARYDELIAHPASTLSGAEFDSLTSAQDSLTEAFTTLAEAGRLDLIAPAEIAGRYRLASLDCRRAAAKRNFDGCLAAQDEMRMCRCQLASAGRLDLIGVA
;
A
#
# COMPACT_ATOMS: atom_id res chain seq x y z
N MET A 1 55.64 -21.64 -29.36
CA MET A 1 54.74 -21.40 -28.21
C MET A 1 54.42 -19.91 -28.21
N SER A 2 53.30 -19.50 -28.82
CA SER A 2 52.90 -18.08 -28.88
C SER A 2 52.09 -17.72 -27.64
N THR A 3 52.64 -16.83 -26.82
CA THR A 3 51.95 -16.21 -25.68
C THR A 3 51.01 -15.13 -26.20
N ALA A 4 49.70 -15.35 -26.08
CA ALA A 4 48.69 -14.35 -26.40
C ALA A 4 48.69 -13.24 -25.34
N THR A 5 48.96 -12.00 -25.75
CA THR A 5 48.91 -10.82 -24.89
C THR A 5 47.45 -10.51 -24.52
N PRO A 6 47.12 -10.35 -23.23
CA PRO A 6 45.76 -10.03 -22.81
C PRO A 6 45.39 -8.60 -23.21
N ILE A 7 44.26 -8.45 -23.90
CA ILE A 7 43.71 -7.15 -24.30
C ILE A 7 43.10 -6.49 -23.05
N GLN A 8 43.71 -5.40 -22.59
CA GLN A 8 43.13 -4.59 -21.52
C GLN A 8 41.99 -3.74 -22.10
N PRO A 9 40.78 -3.79 -21.52
CA PRO A 9 39.68 -2.94 -21.98
C PRO A 9 40.05 -1.46 -21.74
N PRO A 10 39.66 -0.57 -22.66
CA PRO A 10 39.96 0.85 -22.51
C PRO A 10 39.28 1.40 -21.24
N PRO A 11 39.94 2.31 -20.50
CA PRO A 11 39.35 2.95 -19.34
C PRO A 11 38.09 3.71 -19.74
N THR A 12 36.93 3.22 -19.30
CA THR A 12 35.66 3.91 -19.48
C THR A 12 35.65 5.19 -18.66
N ALA A 13 35.53 6.33 -19.35
CA ALA A 13 35.37 7.62 -18.70
C ALA A 13 34.16 7.60 -17.75
N PRO A 14 34.24 8.26 -16.58
CA PRO A 14 33.12 8.30 -15.65
C PRO A 14 31.91 8.97 -16.30
N LEU A 15 30.73 8.43 -16.01
CA LEU A 15 29.46 8.97 -16.50
C LEU A 15 29.29 10.43 -16.05
N PRO A 16 28.80 11.32 -16.93
CA PRO A 16 28.50 12.68 -16.54
C PRO A 16 27.38 12.69 -15.50
N ALA A 17 27.47 13.58 -14.50
CA ALA A 17 26.48 13.73 -13.43
C ALA A 17 24.99 13.71 -13.87
N PRO A 18 24.57 14.39 -14.96
CA PRO A 18 23.19 14.29 -15.43
C PRO A 18 22.78 12.88 -15.90
N ALA A 19 23.71 12.09 -16.46
CA ALA A 19 23.44 10.72 -16.87
C ALA A 19 23.29 9.79 -15.66
N VAL A 20 24.09 10.00 -14.60
CA VAL A 20 23.94 9.28 -13.33
C VAL A 20 22.57 9.58 -12.70
N ALA A 21 22.16 10.85 -12.68
CA ALA A 21 20.85 11.25 -12.17
C ALA A 21 19.70 10.67 -13.02
N ALA A 22 19.85 10.60 -14.35
CA ALA A 22 18.86 9.99 -15.24
C ALA A 22 18.74 8.48 -15.03
N LEU A 23 19.87 7.78 -14.87
CA LEU A 23 19.91 6.36 -14.52
C LEU A 23 19.24 6.10 -13.17
N ALA A 24 19.53 6.89 -12.14
CA ALA A 24 18.89 6.77 -10.84
C ALA A 24 17.36 6.95 -10.94
N ARG A 25 16.86 7.89 -11.75
CA ARG A 25 15.41 8.05 -11.99
C ARG A 25 14.80 6.86 -12.74
N LEU A 26 15.54 6.26 -13.66
CA LEU A 26 15.12 5.07 -14.43
C LEU A 26 15.07 3.83 -13.55
N GLU A 27 16.10 3.63 -12.73
CA GLU A 27 16.20 2.54 -11.77
C GLU A 27 15.12 2.66 -10.70
N LEU A 28 14.86 3.89 -10.22
CA LEU A 28 13.72 4.20 -9.35
C LEU A 28 12.41 3.86 -10.07
N LYS A 29 12.21 4.22 -11.33
CA LYS A 29 10.98 3.87 -12.07
C LYS A 29 10.79 2.36 -12.28
N LEU A 30 11.89 1.60 -12.34
CA LEU A 30 11.88 0.16 -12.56
C LEU A 30 11.75 -0.65 -11.27
N THR A 31 12.26 -0.14 -10.14
CA THR A 31 12.07 -0.73 -8.79
C THR A 31 10.86 -0.16 -8.05
N ALA A 32 10.37 1.03 -8.46
CA ALA A 32 9.15 1.66 -7.97
C ALA A 32 7.92 0.76 -8.03
N PRO A 33 7.70 -0.16 -8.99
CA PRO A 33 6.52 -1.01 -8.95
C PRO A 33 6.45 -1.81 -7.65
N ALA A 34 7.58 -2.40 -7.21
CA ALA A 34 7.63 -3.15 -5.97
C ALA A 34 7.56 -2.24 -4.72
N ALA A 35 8.29 -1.13 -4.72
CA ALA A 35 8.28 -0.18 -3.61
C ALA A 35 6.90 0.51 -3.43
N VAL A 36 6.24 0.88 -4.53
CA VAL A 36 4.89 1.46 -4.55
C VAL A 36 3.86 0.43 -4.12
N VAL A 37 3.92 -0.81 -4.63
CA VAL A 37 3.01 -1.88 -4.17
C VAL A 37 3.18 -2.12 -2.66
N ARG A 38 4.43 -2.24 -2.19
CA ARG A 38 4.72 -2.36 -0.75
C ARG A 38 4.19 -1.17 0.03
N ALA A 39 4.41 0.05 -0.43
CA ALA A 39 3.94 1.26 0.25
C ALA A 39 2.41 1.31 0.32
N VAL A 40 1.68 0.96 -0.75
CA VAL A 40 0.22 0.84 -0.72
C VAL A 40 -0.21 -0.22 0.30
N THR A 41 0.40 -1.40 0.29
CA THR A 41 0.06 -2.45 1.26
C THR A 41 0.34 -2.03 2.70
N VAL A 42 1.48 -1.38 2.97
CA VAL A 42 1.81 -0.85 4.31
C VAL A 42 0.81 0.21 4.72
N TYR A 43 0.46 1.13 3.81
CA TYR A 43 -0.54 2.16 4.06
C TYR A 43 -1.89 1.54 4.45
N GLU A 44 -2.40 0.59 3.65
CA GLU A 44 -3.67 -0.10 3.93
C GLU A 44 -3.68 -0.79 5.31
N VAL A 45 -2.62 -1.54 5.64
CA VAL A 45 -2.52 -2.26 6.92
C VAL A 45 -2.39 -1.29 8.08
N ALA A 46 -1.59 -0.25 7.94
CA ALA A 46 -1.36 0.75 8.99
C ALA A 46 -2.61 1.59 9.24
N THR A 47 -3.37 1.98 8.19
CA THR A 47 -4.66 2.68 8.34
C THR A 47 -5.65 1.80 9.09
N ALA A 48 -5.79 0.53 8.68
CA ALA A 48 -6.70 -0.39 9.35
C ALA A 48 -6.36 -0.59 10.83
N ARG A 49 -5.07 -0.70 11.17
CA ARG A 49 -4.62 -0.83 12.56
C ARG A 49 -4.82 0.46 13.35
N TYR A 50 -4.56 1.61 12.73
CA TYR A 50 -4.79 2.92 13.31
C TYR A 50 -6.27 3.10 13.65
N ASP A 51 -7.17 2.87 12.69
CA ASP A 51 -8.62 2.98 12.84
C ASP A 51 -9.16 2.06 13.93
N GLU A 52 -8.67 0.81 13.99
CA GLU A 52 -9.01 -0.14 15.06
C GLU A 52 -8.67 0.43 16.44
N LEU A 53 -7.45 0.96 16.62
CA LEU A 53 -6.97 1.44 17.91
C LEU A 53 -7.63 2.76 18.34
N ILE A 54 -7.86 3.70 17.41
CA ILE A 54 -8.51 4.98 17.75
C ILE A 54 -10.01 4.84 18.04
N ALA A 55 -10.63 3.72 17.66
CA ALA A 55 -12.01 3.42 18.02
C ALA A 55 -12.19 3.12 19.52
N HIS A 56 -11.09 2.85 20.23
CA HIS A 56 -11.07 2.64 21.68
C HIS A 56 -10.73 3.93 22.43
N PRO A 57 -11.35 4.19 23.61
CA PRO A 57 -10.91 5.29 24.47
C PRO A 57 -9.43 5.15 24.84
N ALA A 58 -8.67 6.24 24.81
CA ALA A 58 -7.24 6.20 25.14
C ALA A 58 -6.96 5.64 26.56
N SER A 59 -7.89 5.83 27.50
CA SER A 59 -7.81 5.29 28.86
C SER A 59 -7.93 3.77 28.95
N THR A 60 -8.37 3.09 27.88
CA THR A 60 -8.51 1.63 27.84
C THR A 60 -7.36 0.94 27.11
N LEU A 61 -6.47 1.69 26.46
CA LEU A 61 -5.32 1.13 25.75
C LEU A 61 -4.25 0.67 26.73
N SER A 62 -3.78 -0.56 26.57
CA SER A 62 -2.56 -1.03 27.19
C SER A 62 -1.33 -0.31 26.62
N GLY A 63 -0.21 -0.38 27.33
CA GLY A 63 1.07 0.19 26.84
C GLY A 63 1.46 -0.36 25.45
N ALA A 64 1.29 -1.67 25.24
CA ALA A 64 1.60 -2.30 23.95
C ALA A 64 0.66 -1.85 22.81
N GLU A 65 -0.60 -1.56 23.11
CA GLU A 65 -1.53 -1.01 22.12
C GLU A 65 -1.21 0.45 21.79
N PHE A 66 -0.78 1.22 22.78
CA PHE A 66 -0.29 2.57 22.55
C PHE A 66 0.97 2.58 21.67
N ASP A 67 1.94 1.70 21.93
CA ASP A 67 3.14 1.53 21.09
C ASP A 67 2.74 1.09 19.66
N SER A 68 1.76 0.20 19.55
CA SER A 68 1.22 -0.23 18.24
C SER A 68 0.55 0.92 17.49
N LEU A 69 -0.09 1.88 18.17
CA LEU A 69 -0.68 3.06 17.56
C LEU A 69 0.39 3.97 16.98
N THR A 70 1.47 4.23 17.75
CA THR A 70 2.63 5.00 17.27
C THR A 70 3.29 4.33 16.07
N SER A 71 3.52 3.01 16.13
CA SER A 71 4.10 2.26 15.02
C SER A 71 3.23 2.31 13.75
N ALA A 72 1.91 2.32 13.89
CA ALA A 72 1.00 2.50 12.76
C ALA A 72 1.12 3.91 12.15
N GLN A 73 1.21 4.96 12.97
CA GLN A 73 1.42 6.33 12.47
C GLN A 73 2.75 6.51 11.74
N ASP A 74 3.82 5.91 12.26
CA ASP A 74 5.14 5.93 11.60
C ASP A 74 5.08 5.21 10.25
N SER A 75 4.42 4.05 10.20
CA SER A 75 4.23 3.27 8.97
C SER A 75 3.40 4.03 7.93
N LEU A 76 2.35 4.75 8.36
CA LEU A 76 1.56 5.61 7.49
C LEU A 76 2.40 6.74 6.89
N THR A 77 3.24 7.37 7.72
CA THR A 77 4.10 8.48 7.31
C THR A 77 5.16 8.01 6.32
N GLU A 78 5.80 6.86 6.58
CA GLU A 78 6.79 6.25 5.67
C GLU A 78 6.15 5.86 4.32
N ALA A 79 5.00 5.20 4.35
CA ALA A 79 4.28 4.80 3.15
C ALA A 79 3.82 6.01 2.33
N PHE A 80 3.26 7.03 2.99
CA PHE A 80 2.85 8.28 2.35
C PHE A 80 4.02 8.98 1.68
N THR A 81 5.16 9.10 2.38
CA THR A 81 6.38 9.69 1.83
C THR A 81 6.86 8.93 0.59
N THR A 82 6.91 7.59 0.67
CA THR A 82 7.29 6.74 -0.46
C THR A 82 6.37 6.93 -1.67
N LEU A 83 5.06 7.03 -1.45
CA LEU A 83 4.07 7.27 -2.51
C LEU A 83 4.18 8.69 -3.08
N ALA A 84 4.44 9.69 -2.24
CA ALA A 84 4.65 11.07 -2.66
C ALA A 84 5.89 11.21 -3.55
N GLU A 85 7.01 10.60 -3.15
CA GLU A 85 8.26 10.58 -3.93
C GLU A 85 8.09 9.85 -5.27
N ALA A 86 7.27 8.80 -5.30
CA ALA A 86 6.90 8.11 -6.53
C ALA A 86 5.89 8.88 -7.40
N GLY A 87 5.31 9.98 -6.90
CA GLY A 87 4.24 10.72 -7.55
C GLY A 87 2.95 9.91 -7.69
N ARG A 88 2.71 8.97 -6.76
CA ARG A 88 1.63 7.98 -6.78
C ARG A 88 0.61 8.10 -5.64
N LEU A 89 0.40 9.33 -5.13
CA LEU A 89 -0.64 9.59 -4.12
C LEU A 89 -2.07 9.28 -4.64
N ASP A 90 -2.25 9.19 -5.95
CA ASP A 90 -3.49 8.73 -6.59
C ASP A 90 -3.94 7.33 -6.15
N LEU A 91 -3.01 6.53 -5.62
CA LEU A 91 -3.27 5.17 -5.18
C LEU A 91 -3.91 5.07 -3.79
N ILE A 92 -3.84 6.12 -2.96
CA ILE A 92 -4.31 6.08 -1.57
C ILE A 92 -5.82 5.87 -1.51
N ALA A 93 -6.61 6.72 -2.15
CA ALA A 93 -8.07 6.64 -2.04
C ALA A 93 -8.63 5.29 -2.55
N PRO A 94 -8.20 4.75 -3.72
CA PRO A 94 -8.61 3.41 -4.13
C PRO A 94 -8.21 2.30 -3.15
N ALA A 95 -7.04 2.40 -2.52
CA ALA A 95 -6.57 1.44 -1.54
C ALA A 95 -7.42 1.47 -0.26
N GLU A 96 -7.77 2.65 0.24
CA GLU A 96 -8.69 2.83 1.38
C GLU A 96 -10.08 2.23 1.09
N ILE A 97 -10.62 2.48 -0.10
CA ILE A 97 -11.91 1.92 -0.52
C ILE A 97 -11.83 0.39 -0.63
N ALA A 98 -10.74 -0.16 -1.16
CA ALA A 98 -10.53 -1.62 -1.22
C ALA A 98 -10.39 -2.23 0.19
N GLY A 99 -9.73 -1.53 1.12
CA GLY A 99 -9.67 -1.89 2.53
C GLY A 99 -11.04 -1.96 3.18
N ARG A 100 -11.86 -0.92 3.02
CA ARG A 100 -13.27 -0.88 3.49
C ARG A 100 -14.09 -2.02 2.92
N TYR A 101 -13.97 -2.31 1.63
CA TYR A 101 -14.65 -3.44 1.00
C TYR A 101 -14.29 -4.78 1.67
N ARG A 102 -13.00 -5.03 1.92
CA ARG A 102 -12.53 -6.26 2.58
C ARG A 102 -13.05 -6.37 4.02
N LEU A 103 -13.07 -5.26 4.76
CA LEU A 103 -13.63 -5.20 6.11
C LEU A 103 -15.14 -5.50 6.11
N ALA A 104 -15.90 -4.82 5.25
CA ALA A 104 -17.34 -5.07 5.11
C ALA A 104 -17.63 -6.53 4.69
N SER A 105 -16.82 -7.12 3.81
CA SER A 105 -16.92 -8.54 3.47
C SER A 105 -16.70 -9.47 4.67
N LEU A 106 -15.73 -9.16 5.53
CA LEU A 106 -15.48 -9.89 6.77
C LEU A 106 -16.66 -9.76 7.75
N ASP A 107 -17.20 -8.55 7.89
CA ASP A 107 -18.32 -8.27 8.79
C ASP A 107 -19.61 -8.92 8.30
N CYS A 108 -19.85 -8.96 6.98
CA CYS A 108 -20.95 -9.72 6.40
C CYS A 108 -20.85 -11.21 6.76
N ARG A 109 -19.65 -11.81 6.67
CA ARG A 109 -19.43 -13.22 7.08
C ARG A 109 -19.70 -13.42 8.57
N ARG A 110 -19.22 -12.52 9.42
CA ARG A 110 -19.44 -12.57 10.88
C ARG A 110 -20.91 -12.39 11.26
N ALA A 111 -21.62 -11.47 10.62
CA ALA A 111 -23.04 -11.24 10.84
C ALA A 111 -23.87 -12.45 10.40
N ALA A 112 -23.54 -13.05 9.25
CA ALA A 112 -24.20 -14.25 8.76
C ALA A 112 -24.05 -15.43 9.72
N ALA A 113 -22.84 -15.65 10.26
CA ALA A 113 -22.59 -16.69 11.27
C ALA A 113 -23.43 -16.51 12.54
N LYS A 114 -23.78 -15.27 12.88
CA LYS A 114 -24.63 -14.91 14.02
C LYS A 114 -26.12 -14.83 13.68
N ARG A 115 -26.52 -15.12 12.43
CA ARG A 115 -27.88 -14.92 11.91
C ARG A 115 -28.39 -13.47 12.10
N ASN A 116 -27.47 -12.51 12.07
CA ASN A 116 -27.80 -11.09 12.12
C ASN A 116 -28.06 -10.56 10.70
N PHE A 117 -29.33 -10.57 10.29
CA PHE A 117 -29.72 -10.14 8.93
C PHE A 117 -29.45 -8.66 8.68
N ASP A 118 -29.76 -7.79 9.63
CA ASP A 118 -29.54 -6.34 9.48
C ASP A 118 -28.06 -6.02 9.33
N GLY A 119 -27.20 -6.69 10.12
CA GLY A 119 -25.75 -6.58 9.98
C GLY A 119 -25.23 -7.05 8.62
N CYS A 120 -25.82 -8.12 8.07
CA CYS A 120 -25.49 -8.56 6.71
C CYS A 120 -25.89 -7.53 5.65
N LEU A 121 -27.09 -6.96 5.75
CA LEU A 121 -27.58 -5.96 4.78
C LEU A 121 -26.70 -4.70 4.80
N ALA A 122 -26.40 -4.17 5.99
CA ALA A 122 -25.53 -3.00 6.13
C ALA A 122 -24.14 -3.25 5.53
N ALA A 123 -23.55 -4.41 5.78
CA ALA A 123 -22.26 -4.78 5.21
C ALA A 123 -22.31 -4.94 3.67
N GLN A 124 -23.40 -5.48 3.12
CA GLN A 124 -23.59 -5.60 1.66
C GLN A 124 -23.75 -4.24 0.97
N ASP A 125 -24.48 -3.31 1.59
CA ASP A 125 -24.64 -1.94 1.08
C ASP A 125 -23.30 -1.21 1.04
N GLU A 126 -22.50 -1.35 2.09
CA GLU A 126 -21.14 -0.83 2.16
C GLU A 126 -20.24 -1.45 1.08
N MET A 127 -20.28 -2.77 0.89
CA MET A 127 -19.57 -3.46 -0.20
C MET A 127 -20.00 -2.94 -1.58
N ARG A 128 -21.29 -2.69 -1.79
CA ARG A 128 -21.83 -2.15 -3.04
C ARG A 128 -21.33 -0.72 -3.28
N MET A 129 -21.34 0.13 -2.26
CA MET A 129 -20.80 1.49 -2.33
C MET A 129 -19.32 1.48 -2.73
N CYS A 130 -18.51 0.67 -2.07
CA CYS A 130 -17.09 0.56 -2.36
C CYS A 130 -16.84 0.08 -3.80
N ARG A 131 -17.61 -0.90 -4.29
CA ARG A 131 -17.53 -1.35 -5.69
C ARG A 131 -17.83 -0.24 -6.69
N CYS A 132 -18.86 0.58 -6.44
CA CYS A 132 -19.18 1.73 -7.29
C CYS A 132 -18.03 2.74 -7.33
N GLN A 133 -17.46 3.08 -6.18
CA GLN A 133 -16.34 4.02 -6.09
C GLN A 133 -15.08 3.50 -6.80
N LEU A 134 -14.75 2.21 -6.61
CA LEU A 134 -13.64 1.56 -7.31
C LEU A 134 -13.87 1.48 -8.82
N ALA A 135 -15.10 1.22 -9.26
CA ALA A 135 -15.45 1.23 -10.68
C ALA A 135 -15.26 2.62 -11.30
N SER A 136 -15.70 3.69 -10.61
CA SER A 136 -15.46 5.07 -11.04
C SER A 136 -13.98 5.45 -11.09
N ALA A 137 -13.17 4.86 -10.22
CA ALA A 137 -11.71 5.03 -10.23
C ALA A 137 -10.99 4.16 -11.28
N GLY A 138 -11.69 3.23 -11.95
CA GLY A 138 -11.08 2.24 -12.84
C GLY A 138 -10.22 1.20 -12.11
N ARG A 139 -10.50 0.95 -10.82
CA ARG A 139 -9.68 0.14 -9.91
C ARG A 139 -10.39 -1.08 -9.32
N LEU A 140 -11.27 -1.71 -10.08
CA LEU A 140 -11.93 -2.96 -9.65
C LEU A 140 -10.95 -4.13 -9.46
N ASP A 141 -9.74 -4.03 -10.02
CA ASP A 141 -8.65 -4.99 -9.83
C ASP A 141 -8.30 -5.20 -8.34
N LEU A 142 -8.50 -4.18 -7.50
CA LEU A 142 -8.08 -4.18 -6.10
C LEU A 142 -8.88 -5.09 -5.16
N ILE A 143 -10.09 -5.51 -5.57
CA ILE A 143 -10.98 -6.35 -4.74
C ILE A 143 -11.09 -7.79 -5.25
N GLY A 144 -10.34 -8.13 -6.30
CA GLY A 144 -10.48 -9.39 -7.02
C GLY A 144 -11.78 -9.43 -7.83
N VAL A 145 -11.69 -9.77 -9.11
CA VAL A 145 -12.89 -10.08 -9.89
C VAL A 145 -13.40 -11.42 -9.33
N ALA A 146 -14.51 -11.37 -8.59
CA ALA A 146 -15.25 -12.56 -8.18
C ALA A 146 -15.78 -13.33 -9.39
#